data_AF-A0A355QIS0-F1
#
_entry.id   AF-A0A355QIS0-F1
#
_cell.length_a   1.000
_cell.length_b   1.000
_cell.length_c   1.000
_cell.angle_alpha   90.00
_cell.angle_beta   90.00
_cell.angle_gamma   90.00
#
_symmetry.space_group_name_H-M   'P 1'
#
loop_
_entity.id
_entity.type
_entity.pdbx_description
1 polymer ?
#
loop_
_entity_poly.entity_id
_entity_poly.type
_entity_poly.pdbx_seq_one_letter_code
_entity_poly.pdbx_strand_id
1 'polypeptide(L)' 'MSVVVVGLNHRTVPLDLFERMTVAESLLPKALADLTSREHITEAVVLSTCN' A
#
# COMPACT_ATOMS: atom_id res chain seq x y z
N MET A 1 -8.97 9.27 16.53
CA MET A 1 -8.19 9.14 15.29
C MET A 1 -7.31 7.92 15.45
N SER A 2 -7.50 6.91 14.62
CA SER A 2 -6.77 5.65 14.71
C SER A 2 -5.83 5.55 13.52
N VAL A 3 -4.64 4.99 13.73
CA VAL A 3 -3.71 4.64 12.64
C VAL A 3 -3.81 3.14 12.42
N VAL A 4 -4.07 2.74 11.18
CA VAL A 4 -4.13 1.34 10.77
C VAL A 4 -3.05 1.11 9.73
N VAL A 5 -2.31 0.02 9.90
CA VAL A 5 -1.32 -0.44 8.91
C VAL A 5 -1.86 -1.72 8.28
N VAL A 6 -1.99 -1.72 6.96
CA VAL A 6 -2.34 -2.88 6.16
C VAL A 6 -1.22 -3.10 5.16
N GLY A 7 -0.67 -4.30 5.13
CA GLY A 7 0.44 -4.63 4.24
C GLY A 7 0.86 -6.08 4.35
N LEU A 8 1.83 -6.44 3.50
CA LEU A 8 2.49 -7.74 3.48
C LEU A 8 4.00 -7.52 3.64
N ASN A 9 4.74 -8.56 3.98
CA ASN A 9 6.21 -8.53 4.05
C ASN A 9 6.78 -9.88 3.58
N HIS A 10 8.05 -9.91 3.13
CA HIS A 10 8.73 -11.14 2.68
C HIS A 10 8.71 -12.30 3.69
N ARG A 11 8.56 -12.02 4.99
CA ARG A 11 8.58 -13.07 6.02
C ARG A 11 7.29 -13.86 6.09
N THR A 12 6.19 -13.29 5.59
CA THR A 12 4.83 -13.80 5.79
C THR A 12 4.14 -14.24 4.51
N VAL A 13 4.68 -13.87 3.33
CA VAL A 13 4.09 -14.24 2.04
C VAL A 13 5.13 -14.82 1.06
N PRO A 14 4.71 -15.77 0.19
CA PRO A 14 5.52 -16.21 -0.94
C PRO A 14 5.96 -15.03 -1.82
N LEU A 15 7.17 -15.15 -2.40
CA LEU A 15 7.79 -14.07 -3.18
C LEU A 15 6.96 -13.66 -4.40
N ASP A 16 6.38 -14.62 -5.12
CA ASP A 16 5.54 -14.39 -6.29
C ASP A 16 4.28 -13.56 -5.95
N LEU A 17 3.73 -13.74 -4.74
CA LEU A 17 2.64 -12.91 -4.25
C LEU A 17 3.13 -11.51 -3.85
N PHE A 18 4.31 -11.42 -3.23
CA PHE A 18 4.89 -10.15 -2.80
C PHE A 18 5.22 -9.23 -3.99
N GLU A 19 5.83 -9.78 -5.05
CA GLU A 19 6.18 -9.03 -6.26
C GLU A 19 4.94 -8.40 -6.93
N ARG A 20 3.81 -9.11 -6.92
CA ARG A 20 2.54 -8.62 -7.47
C ARG A 20 1.94 -7.44 -6.71
N MET A 21 2.40 -7.17 -5.49
CA MET A 21 1.91 -6.08 -4.65
C MET A 21 2.78 -4.82 -4.76
N THR A 22 3.83 -4.85 -5.59
CA THR A 22 4.68 -3.69 -5.86
C THR A 22 3.84 -2.57 -6.47
N VAL A 23 3.90 -1.39 -5.86
CA VAL A 23 3.28 -0.19 -6.43
C VAL A 23 4.34 0.55 -7.23
N ALA A 24 4.18 0.57 -8.56
CA ALA A 24 5.05 1.35 -9.43
C ALA A 24 4.91 2.85 -9.14
N GLU A 25 6.00 3.61 -9.22
CA GLU A 25 6.01 5.05 -8.92
C GLU A 25 4.97 5.83 -9.74
N SER A 26 4.78 5.46 -11.01
CA SER A 26 3.77 6.07 -11.89
C SER A 26 2.32 5.83 -11.44
N LEU A 27 2.06 4.80 -10.63
CA LEU A 27 0.74 4.47 -10.09
C LEU A 27 0.49 5.10 -8.72
N LEU A 28 1.55 5.60 -8.05
CA LEU A 28 1.45 6.14 -6.70
C LEU A 28 0.44 7.30 -6.58
N PRO A 29 0.38 8.30 -7.49
CA PRO A 29 -0.62 9.36 -7.40
C PRO A 29 -2.05 8.82 -7.46
N LYS A 30 -2.31 7.83 -8.33
CA LYS A 30 -3.62 7.20 -8.47
C LYS A 30 -3.98 6.40 -7.23
N ALA A 31 -3.03 5.65 -6.66
CA ALA A 31 -3.25 4.86 -5.45
C ALA A 31 -3.59 5.75 -4.24
N LEU A 32 -2.84 6.85 -4.05
CA LEU A 32 -3.11 7.80 -2.99
C LEU A 32 -4.47 8.48 -3.16
N ALA A 33 -4.81 8.92 -4.37
CA ALA A 33 -6.12 9.51 -4.66
C ALA A 33 -7.28 8.53 -4.40
N ASP A 34 -7.13 7.26 -4.76
CA ASP A 34 -8.15 6.24 -4.50
C ASP A 34 -8.33 5.99 -2.99
N LEU A 35 -7.24 5.92 -2.23
CA LEU A 35 -7.28 5.73 -0.77
C LEU A 35 -7.93 6.93 -0.06
N THR A 36 -7.52 8.16 -0.38
CA THR A 36 -8.05 9.36 0.27
C THR A 36 -9.46 9.73 -0.20
N SER A 37 -9.96 9.12 -1.27
CA SER A 37 -11.36 9.27 -1.70
C SER A 37 -12.35 8.47 -0.84
N ARG A 38 -11.88 7.55 0.01
CA ARG A 38 -12.74 6.69 0.84
C ARG A 38 -13.26 7.47 2.04
N GLU A 39 -14.55 7.32 2.34
CA GLU A 39 -15.25 8.04 3.42
C GLU A 39 -14.55 7.98 4.79
N HIS A 40 -13.87 6.86 5.07
CA HIS A 40 -13.25 6.60 6.37
C HIS A 40 -11.72 6.77 6.39
N ILE A 41 -11.12 7.31 5.32
CA ILE A 41 -9.66 7.52 5.22
C ILE A 41 -9.39 9.02 5.07
N THR A 42 -8.86 9.64 6.13
CA THR A 42 -8.51 11.07 6.11
C THR A 42 -7.14 11.31 5.47
N GLU A 43 -6.18 10.41 5.72
CA GLU A 43 -4.81 10.49 5.23
C GLU A 43 -4.32 9.09 4.86
N ALA A 44 -3.43 9.01 3.87
CA ALA A 44 -2.87 7.75 3.42
C ALA A 44 -1.38 7.89 3.09
N VAL A 45 -0.61 6.86 3.41
CA VAL A 45 0.79 6.69 3.01
C VAL A 45 0.92 5.31 2.39
N VAL A 46 1.58 5.22 1.24
CA VAL A 46 1.91 3.96 0.59
C VAL A 46 3.41 3.73 0.72
N LEU A 47 3.79 2.60 1.31
CA LEU A 47 5.18 2.16 1.44
C LEU A 47 5.36 0.88 0.63
N SER A 48 6.00 0.98 -0.54
CA SER A 48 6.36 -0.15 -1.39
C SER A 48 7.88 -0.29 -1.39
N THR A 49 8.39 -1.38 -0.83
CA THR A 49 9.85 -1.64 -0.74
C THR A 49 10.13 -3.11 -1.01
N CYS A 50 11.36 -3.44 -1.39
CA CYS A 50 11.79 -4.81 -1.62
C CYS A 50 12.08 -5.61 -0.33
N ASN A 51 11.71 -5.08 0.85
CA ASN A 51 11.88 -5.74 2.12
C ASN A 51 10.78 -6.77 2.34
#